data_AF-A0A5Y1P9G3-F1
#
_entry.id   AF-A0A5Y1P9G3-F1
#
_cell.length_a   1.000
_cell.length_b   1.000
_cell.length_c   1.000
_cell.angle_alpha   90.00
_cell.angle_beta   90.00
_cell.angle_gamma   90.00
#
_symmetry.space_group_name_H-M   'P 1'
#
loop_
_entity.id
_entity.type
_entity.pdbx_description
1 polymer ?
#
loop_
_entity_poly.entity_id
_entity_poly.type
_entity_poly.pdbx_seq_one_letter_code
_entity_poly.pdbx_strand_id
1 'polypeptide(L)' 'KDRLKIWEKFLPKKALFEKDFDINILSNYELSGAQILMVVKNTALKVAVSQDGVFKMQDFIESIQKELNSSFDKSKIVGF' A
#
# COMPACT_ATOMS: atom_id res chain seq x y z
N LYS A 1 12.86 0.10 10.24
CA LYS A 1 12.26 0.78 11.41
C LYS A 1 11.44 2.01 11.02
N ASP A 2 11.90 2.85 10.07
CA ASP A 2 11.16 4.08 9.75
C ASP A 2 9.90 3.86 8.90
N ARG A 3 9.92 2.93 7.94
CA ARG A 3 8.74 2.61 7.11
C ARG A 3 7.57 2.04 7.91
N LEU A 4 7.84 1.20 8.90
CA LEU A 4 6.82 0.63 9.77
C LEU A 4 5.99 1.74 10.45
N LYS A 5 6.67 2.76 11.02
CA LYS A 5 6.00 3.92 11.63
C LYS A 5 5.17 4.73 10.63
N ILE A 6 5.61 4.82 9.38
CA ILE A 6 4.87 5.51 8.32
C ILE A 6 3.59 4.72 7.98
N TRP A 7 3.69 3.40 7.84
CA TRP A 7 2.54 2.53 7.65
C TRP A 7 1.54 2.65 8.80
N GLU A 8 1.99 2.54 10.05
CA GLU A 8 1.14 2.70 11.25
C GLU A 8 0.43 4.05 11.30
N LYS A 9 1.10 5.11 10.82
CA LYS A 9 0.54 6.46 10.76
C LYS A 9 -0.55 6.59 9.70
N PHE A 10 -0.38 5.96 8.54
CA PHE A 10 -1.30 6.12 7.41
C PHE A 10 -2.45 5.13 7.40
N LEU A 11 -2.29 3.95 8.01
CA LEU A 11 -3.36 2.97 8.07
C LEU A 11 -4.57 3.50 8.87
N PRO A 12 -5.80 3.28 8.38
CA PRO A 12 -7.00 3.71 9.08
C PRO A 12 -7.22 2.93 10.38
N LYS A 13 -7.20 3.63 11.52
CA LYS A 13 -7.30 3.02 12.86
C LYS A 13 -8.64 2.36 13.19
N LYS A 14 -9.71 2.73 12.48
CA LYS A 14 -11.08 2.25 12.71
C LYS A 14 -11.57 1.31 11.59
N ALA A 15 -10.69 0.92 10.67
CA ALA A 15 -11.04 0.01 9.60
C ALA A 15 -11.00 -1.44 10.07
N LEU A 16 -11.74 -2.30 9.36
CA LEU A 16 -11.66 -3.74 9.52
C LEU A 16 -10.51 -4.26 8.66
N PHE A 17 -9.68 -5.10 9.26
CA PHE A 17 -8.60 -5.81 8.58
C PHE A 17 -8.87 -7.31 8.67
N GLU A 18 -8.37 -8.06 7.70
CA GLU A 18 -8.43 -9.51 7.79
C GLU A 18 -7.62 -10.03 8.98
N LYS A 19 -7.96 -11.24 9.44
CA LYS A 19 -7.41 -11.81 10.68
C LYS A 19 -5.89 -11.95 10.65
N ASP A 20 -5.34 -12.29 9.50
CA ASP A 20 -3.91 -12.56 9.31
C ASP A 20 -3.16 -11.34 8.73
N PHE A 21 -3.73 -10.14 8.89
CA PHE A 21 -3.10 -8.90 8.45
C PHE A 21 -1.82 -8.61 9.22
N ASP A 22 -0.69 -8.52 8.50
CA ASP A 22 0.62 -8.22 9.08
C ASP A 22 1.30 -7.04 8.37
N ILE A 23 1.29 -5.90 9.06
CA ILE A 23 1.94 -4.66 8.64
C ILE A 23 3.46 -4.81 8.48
N ASN A 24 4.10 -5.75 9.18
CA ASN A 24 5.55 -5.95 9.07
C ASN A 24 5.92 -6.41 7.66
N ILE A 25 5.08 -7.25 7.03
CA ILE A 25 5.25 -7.68 5.64
C ILE A 25 5.25 -6.46 4.71
N LEU A 26 4.31 -5.53 4.88
CA LEU A 26 4.23 -4.31 4.08
C LEU A 26 5.45 -3.39 4.28
N SER A 27 6.02 -3.38 5.49
CA SER A 27 7.18 -2.55 5.82
C SER A 27 8.50 -3.01 5.20
N ASN A 28 8.55 -4.26 4.71
CA ASN A 28 9.72 -4.84 4.05
C ASN A 28 9.91 -4.37 2.59
N TYR A 29 8.88 -3.79 1.98
CA TYR A 29 8.98 -3.25 0.62
C TYR A 29 9.71 -1.90 0.62
N GLU A 30 10.57 -1.67 -0.37
CA GLU A 30 11.33 -0.43 -0.54
C GLU A 30 10.49 0.69 -1.15
N LEU A 31 9.54 1.18 -0.35
CA LEU A 31 8.68 2.31 -0.72
C LEU A 31 9.13 3.58 0.00
N SER A 32 9.02 4.71 -0.69
CA SER A 32 9.07 6.04 -0.09
C SER A 32 7.79 6.32 0.70
N GLY A 33 7.83 7.31 1.60
CA GLY A 33 6.64 7.70 2.36
C GLY A 33 5.46 8.15 1.49
N ALA A 34 5.74 8.80 0.35
CA ALA A 34 4.71 9.19 -0.61
C ALA A 34 4.07 7.98 -1.30
N GLN A 35 4.88 6.99 -1.69
CA GLN A 35 4.38 5.74 -2.27
C GLN A 35 3.54 4.95 -1.26
N ILE A 36 3.95 4.88 0.02
CA ILE A 36 3.15 4.24 1.08
C ILE A 36 1.78 4.92 1.19
N LEU A 37 1.73 6.26 1.23
CA LEU A 37 0.48 7.00 1.27
C LEU A 37 -0.42 6.70 0.05
N MET A 38 0.18 6.61 -1.14
CA MET A 38 -0.54 6.29 -2.38
C MET A 38 -1.12 4.88 -2.34
N VAL A 39 -0.34 3.90 -1.90
CA VAL A 39 -0.79 2.52 -1.70
C VAL A 39 -1.98 2.48 -0.75
N VAL A 40 -1.88 3.10 0.44
CA VAL A 40 -2.99 3.12 1.41
C VAL A 40 -4.26 3.72 0.82
N LYS A 41 -4.16 4.84 0.06
CA LYS A 41 -5.31 5.47 -0.60
C LYS A 41 -5.92 4.55 -1.66
N ASN A 42 -5.11 3.95 -2.51
CA ASN A 42 -5.59 3.06 -3.57
C ASN A 42 -6.25 1.80 -3.00
N THR A 43 -5.68 1.23 -1.95
CA THR A 43 -6.29 0.11 -1.23
C THR A 43 -7.61 0.53 -0.58
N ALA A 44 -7.68 1.70 0.06
CA ALA A 44 -8.93 2.20 0.64
C ALA A 44 -10.04 2.41 -0.41
N LEU A 45 -9.69 2.91 -1.60
CA LEU A 45 -10.65 3.03 -2.71
C LEU A 45 -11.17 1.67 -3.17
N LYS A 46 -10.29 0.66 -3.26
CA LYS A 46 -10.68 -0.73 -3.59
C LYS A 46 -11.61 -1.31 -2.54
N VAL A 47 -11.29 -1.13 -1.26
CA VAL A 47 -12.09 -1.64 -0.14
C VAL A 47 -13.44 -0.93 -0.05
N ALA A 48 -13.50 0.37 -0.34
CA ALA A 48 -14.75 1.16 -0.30
C ALA A 48 -15.83 0.66 -1.29
N VAL A 49 -15.43 -0.04 -2.35
CA VAL A 49 -16.35 -0.65 -3.34
C VAL A 49 -16.45 -2.18 -3.20
N SER A 50 -15.77 -2.76 -2.21
CA SER A 50 -15.85 -4.19 -1.90
C SER A 50 -17.13 -4.52 -1.10
N GLN A 51 -17.59 -5.76 -1.17
CA GLN A 51 -18.80 -6.18 -0.46
C GLN A 51 -18.62 -6.27 1.07
N ASP A 52 -17.42 -6.64 1.53
CA ASP A 52 -17.10 -6.88 2.93
C ASP A 52 -16.50 -5.63 3.62
N GLY A 53 -15.93 -4.69 2.87
CA GLY A 53 -15.34 -3.47 3.44
C GLY A 53 -14.13 -3.77 4.33
N VAL A 54 -13.49 -4.92 4.12
CA VAL A 54 -12.35 -5.41 4.89
C VAL A 54 -11.07 -5.20 4.10
N PHE A 55 -10.06 -4.63 4.74
CA PHE A 55 -8.72 -4.51 4.20
C PHE A 55 -8.01 -5.86 4.25
N LYS A 56 -7.69 -6.42 3.07
CA LYS A 56 -6.94 -7.67 2.93
C LYS A 56 -5.48 -7.39 2.60
N MET A 57 -4.56 -8.22 3.07
CA MET A 57 -3.14 -8.16 2.73
C MET A 57 -2.92 -8.18 1.23
N GLN A 58 -3.70 -9.00 0.52
CA GLN A 58 -3.61 -9.10 -0.94
C GLN A 58 -3.92 -7.77 -1.63
N ASP A 59 -4.85 -6.97 -1.12
CA ASP A 59 -5.17 -5.66 -1.70
C ASP A 59 -3.99 -4.68 -1.57
N PHE A 60 -3.25 -4.76 -0.47
CA PHE A 60 -2.02 -3.99 -0.31
C PHE A 60 -0.91 -4.51 -1.22
N ILE A 61 -0.68 -5.83 -1.27
CA ILE A 61 0.37 -6.43 -2.11
C ILE A 61 0.16 -6.05 -3.58
N GLU A 62 -1.07 -6.12 -4.09
CA GLU A 62 -1.40 -5.70 -5.45
C GLU A 62 -1.15 -4.22 -5.69
N SER A 63 -1.55 -3.35 -4.75
CA SER A 63 -1.29 -1.91 -4.86
C SER A 63 0.20 -1.58 -4.80
N ILE A 64 0.98 -2.29 -3.98
CA ILE A 64 2.45 -2.14 -3.92
C ILE A 64 3.09 -2.54 -5.25
N GLN A 65 2.70 -3.69 -5.81
CA GLN A 65 3.21 -4.14 -7.09
C GLN A 65 2.90 -3.15 -8.21
N LYS A 66 1.68 -2.61 -8.25
CA LYS A 66 1.31 -1.55 -9.21
C LYS A 66 2.15 -0.30 -9.04
N GLU A 67 2.39 0.14 -7.81
CA GLU A 67 3.20 1.32 -7.51
C GLU A 67 4.67 1.13 -7.93
N LEU A 68 5.25 -0.03 -7.63
CA LEU A 68 6.63 -0.37 -8.02
C LEU A 68 6.78 -0.49 -9.54
N ASN A 69 5.86 -1.17 -10.21
CA ASN A 69 5.87 -1.33 -11.66
C ASN A 69 5.65 0.02 -12.39
N SER A 70 4.74 0.85 -11.90
CA SER A 70 4.52 2.19 -12.47
C SER A 70 5.70 3.14 -12.22
N SER A 71 6.37 3.01 -11.08
CA SER A 71 7.60 3.75 -10.78
C SER A 71 8.74 3.35 -11.72
N PHE A 72 8.82 2.07 -12.11
CA PHE A 72 9.81 1.58 -13.06
C PHE A 72 9.56 2.12 -14.47
N ASP A 73 8.33 2.13 -14.97
CA ASP A 73 8.02 2.72 -16.29
C ASP A 73 8.30 4.22 -16.36
N LYS A 74 8.07 4.96 -15.25
CA LYS A 74 8.45 6.38 -15.17
C LYS A 74 9.96 6.62 -15.23
N SER A 75 10.77 5.64 -14.83
CA SER A 75 12.24 5.73 -14.91
C SER A 75 12.79 5.57 -16.34
N LYS A 76 11.99 5.02 -17.27
CA LYS A 76 12.40 4.84 -18.68
C LYS A 76 12.18 6.07 -19.56
N ILE A 77 11.42 7.08 -19.12
CA ILE A 77 11.14 8.30 -19.90
C ILE A 77 11.93 9.48 -19.32
N VAL A 78 13.26 9.35 -19.26
CA VAL A 78 14.16 10.49 -19.12
C VAL A 78 15.42 10.23 -19.96
N GLY A 79 15.49 10.84 -21.15
CA GLY A 79 16.63 10.79 -22.09
C GLY A 79 16.34 9.87 -23.29
N PHE A 80 16.26 10.32 -24.55
CA PHE A 80 16.87 11.46 -25.23
C PHE A 80 15.92 12.00 -26.30
#